data_AF-A0A960BTX3-F1
#
_entry.id   AF-A0A960BTX3-F1
#
_cell.length_a   1.000
_cell.length_b   1.000
_cell.length_c   1.000
_cell.angle_alpha   90.00
_cell.angle_beta   90.00
_cell.angle_gamma   90.00
#
_symmetry.space_group_name_H-M   'P 1'
#
loop_
_entity.id
_entity.type
_entity.pdbx_description
1 polymer ?
#
loop_
_entity_poly.entity_id
_entity_poly.type
_entity_poly.pdbx_seq_one_letter_code
_entity_poly.pdbx_strand_id
1 'polypeptide(L)'
;SFERNEDVGDKANDAVRVDGGQVRAKIAGEGGNLGWTQHGRIEYAMAGGRINTAFIANSAGGDTSDHEVNIKILLQPAVKAGELDADARVELLESMTEDVARHVLEHNVDSNRALAAGALLAVDRAEANESWMRELEASGHLDRELEGLPSSQEMARRIDEGRRLTRPEYATLLAYTKIRL
;
A
#
# COMPACT_ATOMS: atom_id res chain seq x y z
N SER A 1 -12.16 -3.35 18.98
CA SER A 1 -11.13 -2.35 18.74
C SER A 1 -10.15 -2.25 19.91
N PHE A 2 -8.83 -2.26 19.62
CA PHE A 2 -7.76 -1.95 20.58
C PHE A 2 -7.32 -0.47 20.54
N GLU A 3 -7.84 0.31 19.59
CA GLU A 3 -7.47 1.71 19.34
C GLU A 3 -8.62 2.62 19.75
N ARG A 4 -8.36 3.59 20.63
CA ARG A 4 -9.37 4.55 21.09
C ARG A 4 -9.36 5.77 20.16
N ASN A 5 -10.47 6.51 20.14
CA ASN A 5 -10.55 7.78 19.39
C ASN A 5 -9.38 8.74 19.69
N GLU A 6 -8.95 8.80 20.95
CA GLU A 6 -7.81 9.61 21.42
C GLU A 6 -6.49 9.22 20.74
N ASP A 7 -6.32 7.95 20.41
CA ASP A 7 -5.08 7.40 19.84
C ASP A 7 -4.96 7.71 18.34
N VAL A 8 -6.08 7.98 17.64
CA VAL A 8 -6.08 8.23 16.19
C VAL A 8 -5.66 9.66 15.82
N GLY A 9 -5.82 10.62 16.73
CA GLY A 9 -5.44 12.01 16.48
C GLY A 9 -6.36 12.79 15.53
N ASP A 10 -7.53 12.24 15.15
CA ASP A 10 -8.50 12.88 14.24
C ASP A 10 -9.83 13.19 14.96
N LYS A 11 -9.78 14.20 15.83
CA LYS A 11 -10.92 14.59 16.67
C LYS A 11 -12.14 15.06 15.89
N ALA A 12 -11.94 15.60 14.68
CA ALA A 12 -13.03 16.13 13.86
C ALA A 12 -14.00 15.02 13.43
N ASN A 13 -13.52 13.78 13.31
CA ASN A 13 -14.31 12.64 12.87
C ASN A 13 -14.72 11.68 13.99
N ASP A 14 -14.40 11.97 15.27
CA ASP A 14 -14.71 11.06 16.38
C ASP A 14 -16.20 10.70 16.49
N ALA A 15 -17.09 11.64 16.19
CA ALA A 15 -18.54 11.43 16.26
C ALA A 15 -19.09 10.55 15.13
N VAL A 16 -18.34 10.37 14.04
CA VAL A 16 -18.73 9.58 12.87
C VAL A 16 -17.84 8.36 12.64
N ARG A 17 -16.83 8.15 13.49
CA ARG A 17 -15.93 7.01 13.43
C ARG A 17 -16.69 5.73 13.77
N VAL A 18 -16.41 4.67 13.03
CA VAL A 18 -16.94 3.32 13.28
C VAL A 18 -15.77 2.36 13.43
N ASP A 19 -15.95 1.33 14.26
CA ASP A 19 -14.97 0.25 14.40
C ASP A 19 -14.94 -0.59 13.12
N GLY A 20 -13.79 -1.19 12.80
CA GLY A 20 -13.65 -1.99 11.58
C GLY A 20 -14.61 -3.20 11.56
N GLY A 21 -14.87 -3.77 12.75
CA GLY A 21 -15.83 -4.87 12.93
C GLY A 21 -17.30 -4.48 12.74
N GLN A 22 -17.62 -3.19 12.71
CA GLN A 22 -18.98 -2.68 12.47
C GLN A 22 -19.28 -2.49 10.97
N VAL A 23 -18.25 -2.54 10.11
CA VAL A 23 -18.41 -2.32 8.68
C VAL A 23 -19.03 -3.55 8.02
N ARG A 24 -20.20 -3.36 7.41
CA ARG A 24 -21.01 -4.43 6.79
C ARG A 24 -20.74 -4.66 5.31
N ALA A 25 -19.86 -3.86 4.71
CA ALA A 25 -19.45 -4.04 3.32
C ALA A 25 -18.66 -5.35 3.16
N LYS A 26 -18.77 -6.02 2.01
CA LYS A 26 -17.96 -7.21 1.71
C LYS A 26 -16.53 -6.86 1.28
N ILE A 27 -16.39 -5.72 0.60
CA ILE A 27 -15.15 -5.20 0.04
C ILE A 27 -15.15 -3.69 0.26
N ALA A 28 -14.01 -3.14 0.68
CA ALA A 28 -13.78 -1.72 0.82
C ALA A 28 -12.50 -1.31 0.07
N GLY A 29 -12.49 -0.11 -0.52
CA GLY A 29 -11.35 0.49 -1.19
C GLY A 29 -11.08 1.88 -0.64
N GLU A 30 -9.83 2.17 -0.30
CA GLU A 30 -9.39 3.48 0.18
C GLU A 30 -8.97 4.35 -1.00
N GLY A 31 -9.87 5.20 -1.50
CA GLY A 31 -9.54 6.15 -2.57
C GLY A 31 -8.76 7.38 -2.10
N GLY A 32 -8.87 7.74 -0.82
CA GLY A 32 -8.11 8.81 -0.16
C GLY A 32 -7.07 8.25 0.81
N ASN A 33 -6.25 9.14 1.36
CA ASN A 33 -5.29 8.76 2.40
C ASN A 33 -5.98 8.66 3.76
N LEU A 34 -5.59 7.66 4.55
CA LEU A 34 -5.98 7.52 5.96
C LEU A 34 -7.50 7.48 6.21
N GLY A 35 -8.28 6.94 5.27
CA GLY A 35 -9.71 6.70 5.48
C GLY A 35 -9.97 5.63 6.55
N TRP A 36 -9.00 4.75 6.76
CA TRP A 36 -8.95 3.77 7.83
C TRP A 36 -7.64 3.89 8.59
N THR A 37 -7.68 3.67 9.91
CA THR A 37 -6.46 3.36 10.66
C THR A 37 -5.99 1.95 10.30
N GLN A 38 -4.71 1.66 10.52
CA GLN A 38 -4.18 0.32 10.26
C GLN A 38 -4.90 -0.74 11.12
N HIS A 39 -5.13 -0.44 12.41
CA HIS A 39 -5.90 -1.33 13.28
C HIS A 39 -7.34 -1.53 12.79
N GLY A 40 -7.99 -0.47 12.31
CA GLY A 40 -9.33 -0.58 11.70
C GLY A 40 -9.35 -1.48 10.46
N ARG A 41 -8.34 -1.39 9.58
CA ARG A 41 -8.22 -2.29 8.41
C ARG A 41 -8.06 -3.75 8.85
N ILE A 42 -7.22 -4.00 9.84
CA ILE A 42 -6.96 -5.34 10.39
C ILE A 42 -8.23 -5.90 11.03
N GLU A 43 -8.94 -5.12 11.85
CA GLU A 43 -10.19 -5.51 12.49
C GLU A 43 -11.27 -5.86 11.45
N TYR A 44 -11.44 -5.04 10.41
CA TYR A 44 -12.37 -5.33 9.31
C TYR A 44 -11.97 -6.59 8.52
N ALA A 45 -10.68 -6.79 8.25
CA ALA A 45 -10.19 -7.99 7.58
C ALA A 45 -10.41 -9.24 8.43
N MET A 46 -10.22 -9.17 9.75
CA MET A 46 -10.50 -10.25 10.69
C MET A 46 -12.00 -10.59 10.78
N ALA A 47 -12.87 -9.60 10.61
CA ALA A 47 -14.32 -9.79 10.51
C ALA A 47 -14.78 -10.40 9.16
N GLY A 48 -13.84 -10.72 8.25
CA GLY A 48 -14.13 -11.33 6.94
C GLY A 48 -14.27 -10.33 5.80
N GLY A 49 -14.06 -9.03 6.07
CA GLY A 49 -13.97 -7.99 5.06
C GLY A 49 -12.75 -8.13 4.16
N ARG A 50 -12.81 -7.52 2.97
CA ARG A 50 -11.66 -7.43 2.05
C ARG A 50 -11.30 -5.99 1.82
N ILE A 51 -10.09 -5.62 2.22
CA ILE A 51 -9.54 -4.27 2.04
C ILE A 51 -8.04 -4.40 1.74
N ASN A 52 -7.53 -3.49 0.92
CA ASN A 52 -6.11 -3.23 0.78
C ASN A 52 -5.78 -1.92 1.51
N THR A 53 -4.52 -1.69 1.84
CA THR A 53 -4.04 -0.40 2.33
C THR A 53 -4.19 0.70 1.26
N ALA A 54 -4.36 1.94 1.70
CA ALA A 54 -4.48 3.11 0.83
C ALA A 54 -3.39 3.19 -0.24
N PHE A 55 -2.12 2.98 0.10
CA PHE A 55 -1.01 3.03 -0.87
C PHE A 55 -1.08 1.98 -1.99
N ILE A 56 -1.94 0.95 -1.87
CA ILE A 56 -2.26 0.03 -2.98
C ILE A 56 -3.50 0.51 -3.73
N ALA A 57 -4.50 1.05 -3.03
CA ALA A 57 -5.79 1.40 -3.59
C ALA A 57 -5.80 2.76 -4.32
N ASN A 58 -4.89 3.68 -3.97
CA ASN A 58 -4.81 5.03 -4.54
C ASN A 58 -3.47 5.31 -5.24
N SER A 59 -2.69 4.27 -5.56
CA SER A 59 -1.34 4.39 -6.13
C SER A 59 -1.30 5.02 -7.53
N ALA A 60 -2.41 4.99 -8.28
CA ALA A 60 -2.48 5.52 -9.65
C ALA A 60 -2.01 6.98 -9.76
N GLY A 61 -2.30 7.81 -8.76
CA GLY A 61 -1.83 9.20 -8.75
C GLY A 61 -0.31 9.33 -8.65
N GLY A 62 0.30 8.53 -7.77
CA GLY A 62 1.76 8.48 -7.63
C GLY A 62 2.43 7.90 -8.88
N ASP A 63 1.90 6.81 -9.41
CA ASP A 63 2.39 6.14 -10.62
C ASP A 63 2.37 7.08 -11.84
N THR A 64 1.28 7.85 -12.00
CA THR A 64 1.18 8.87 -13.04
C THR A 64 2.27 9.95 -12.89
N SER A 65 2.51 10.40 -11.65
CA SER A 65 3.56 11.38 -11.36
C SER A 65 4.96 10.82 -11.63
N ASP A 66 5.22 9.55 -11.32
CA ASP A 66 6.51 8.90 -11.60
C ASP A 66 6.76 8.82 -13.10
N HIS A 67 5.76 8.43 -13.89
CA HIS A 67 5.83 8.48 -15.34
C HIS A 67 6.13 9.89 -15.86
N GLU A 68 5.39 10.89 -15.38
CA GLU A 68 5.57 12.28 -15.79
C GLU A 68 6.99 12.79 -15.48
N VAL A 69 7.49 12.55 -14.27
CA VAL A 69 8.84 12.96 -13.86
C VAL A 69 9.91 12.24 -14.68
N ASN A 70 9.77 10.94 -14.88
CA ASN A 70 10.74 10.15 -15.67
C ASN A 70 10.81 10.59 -17.12
N ILE A 71 9.66 10.87 -17.76
CA ILE A 71 9.62 11.39 -19.13
C ILE A 71 10.26 12.79 -19.18
N LYS A 72 9.97 13.65 -18.21
CA LYS A 72 10.59 14.99 -18.13
C LYS A 72 12.11 14.91 -17.98
N ILE A 73 12.61 14.01 -17.13
CA ILE A 73 14.06 13.78 -16.96
C ILE A 73 14.68 13.30 -18.28
N LEU A 74 14.03 12.36 -18.97
CA LEU A 74 14.49 11.84 -20.26
C LEU A 74 14.58 12.94 -21.34
N LEU A 75 13.60 13.85 -21.39
CA LEU A 75 13.55 14.94 -22.38
C LEU A 75 14.45 16.13 -22.02
N GLN A 76 14.87 16.26 -20.77
CA GLN A 76 15.63 17.40 -20.27
C GLN A 76 16.91 17.73 -21.06
N PRO A 77 17.71 16.76 -21.55
CA PRO A 77 18.91 17.05 -22.36
C PRO A 77 18.59 17.68 -23.71
N ALA A 78 17.58 17.19 -24.43
CA ALA A 78 17.17 17.73 -25.73
C ALA A 78 16.67 19.17 -25.62
N VAL A 79 15.91 19.47 -24.56
CA VAL A 79 15.49 20.84 -24.25
C VAL A 79 16.69 21.75 -23.96
N LYS A 80 17.67 21.26 -23.18
CA LYS A 80 18.89 22.03 -22.88
C LYS A 80 19.76 22.30 -24.12
N ALA A 81 19.74 21.38 -25.08
CA ALA A 81 20.45 21.51 -26.35
C ALA A 81 19.73 22.42 -27.37
N GLY A 82 18.47 22.81 -27.10
CA GLY A 82 17.63 23.55 -28.05
C GLY A 82 17.09 22.69 -29.19
N GLU A 83 17.16 21.36 -29.06
CA GLU A 83 16.62 20.40 -30.04
C GLU A 83 15.12 20.13 -29.83
N LEU A 84 14.60 20.48 -28.66
CA LEU A 84 13.20 20.38 -28.31
C LEU A 84 12.75 21.66 -27.59
N ASP A 85 11.81 22.37 -28.20
CA ASP A 85 11.24 23.58 -27.61
C ASP A 85 10.38 23.24 -26.37
N ALA A 86 10.28 24.18 -25.43
CA ALA A 86 9.53 23.98 -24.19
C ALA A 86 8.05 23.69 -24.45
N ASP A 87 7.44 24.35 -25.43
CA ASP A 87 6.04 24.14 -25.83
C ASP A 87 5.86 22.78 -26.51
N ALA A 88 6.79 22.40 -27.40
CA ALA A 88 6.79 21.08 -28.03
C ALA A 88 6.96 19.92 -27.02
N ARG A 89 7.71 20.14 -25.92
CA ARG A 89 7.76 19.19 -24.80
C ARG A 89 6.41 19.02 -24.12
N VAL A 90 5.64 20.10 -23.94
CA VAL A 90 4.31 20.02 -23.34
C VAL A 90 3.36 19.25 -24.24
N GLU A 91 3.33 19.57 -25.54
CA GLU A 91 2.53 18.83 -26.53
C GLU A 91 2.89 17.35 -26.58
N LEU A 92 4.19 17.03 -26.51
CA LEU A 92 4.65 15.64 -26.46
C LEU A 92 4.15 14.92 -25.19
N LEU A 93 4.24 15.56 -24.02
CA LEU A 93 3.71 15.00 -22.77
C LEU A 93 2.19 14.77 -22.85
N GLU A 94 1.44 15.74 -23.38
CA GLU A 94 -0.01 15.62 -23.56
C GLU A 94 -0.36 14.46 -24.51
N SER A 95 0.42 14.27 -25.58
CA SER A 95 0.20 13.18 -26.53
C SER A 95 0.37 11.78 -25.91
N MET A 96 1.11 11.66 -24.80
CA MET A 96 1.35 10.40 -24.08
C MET A 96 0.25 10.05 -23.06
N THR A 97 -0.76 10.90 -22.88
CA THR A 97 -1.78 10.74 -21.81
C THR A 97 -2.42 9.35 -21.79
N GLU A 98 -2.89 8.86 -22.94
CA GLU A 98 -3.57 7.56 -23.03
C GLU A 98 -2.62 6.38 -22.79
N ASP A 99 -1.37 6.50 -23.24
CA ASP A 99 -0.36 5.48 -22.99
C ASP A 99 0.00 5.42 -21.50
N VAL A 100 0.28 6.56 -20.87
CA VAL A 100 0.55 6.63 -19.42
C VAL A 100 -0.64 6.09 -18.64
N ALA A 101 -1.87 6.50 -18.96
CA ALA A 101 -3.07 5.99 -18.30
C ALA A 101 -3.19 4.46 -18.39
N ARG A 102 -2.94 3.89 -19.58
CA ARG A 102 -2.93 2.43 -19.79
C ARG A 102 -1.85 1.74 -18.95
N HIS A 103 -0.62 2.24 -18.96
CA HIS A 103 0.48 1.68 -18.18
C HIS A 103 0.18 1.71 -16.67
N VAL A 104 -0.35 2.82 -16.17
CA VAL A 104 -0.75 2.97 -14.76
C VAL A 104 -1.85 1.98 -14.39
N LEU A 105 -2.88 1.81 -15.24
CA LEU A 105 -3.96 0.85 -15.01
C LEU A 105 -3.45 -0.60 -15.02
N GLU A 106 -2.59 -0.96 -15.96
CA GLU A 106 -1.97 -2.29 -16.04
C GLU A 106 -1.16 -2.59 -14.77
N HIS A 107 -0.29 -1.67 -14.35
CA HIS A 107 0.52 -1.80 -13.14
C HIS A 107 -0.35 -1.93 -11.88
N ASN A 108 -1.44 -1.17 -11.79
CA ASN A 108 -2.40 -1.25 -10.68
C ASN A 108 -3.10 -2.62 -10.62
N VAL A 109 -3.54 -3.12 -11.77
CA VAL A 109 -4.18 -4.44 -11.88
C VAL A 109 -3.21 -5.54 -11.47
N ASP A 110 -1.97 -5.49 -11.96
CA ASP A 110 -0.98 -6.52 -11.68
C ASP A 110 -0.49 -6.50 -10.23
N SER A 111 -0.33 -5.31 -9.64
CA SER A 111 -0.03 -5.16 -8.21
C SER A 111 -1.14 -5.77 -7.33
N ASN A 112 -2.40 -5.53 -7.68
CA ASN A 112 -3.55 -6.10 -6.97
C ASN A 112 -3.61 -7.63 -7.11
N ARG A 113 -3.30 -8.16 -8.30
CA ARG A 113 -3.21 -9.61 -8.55
C ARG A 113 -2.08 -10.24 -7.75
N ALA A 114 -0.89 -9.64 -7.75
CA ALA A 114 0.25 -10.10 -6.99
C ALA A 114 -0.05 -10.15 -5.49
N LEU A 115 -0.68 -9.08 -4.95
CA LEU A 115 -1.11 -9.04 -3.56
C LEU A 115 -2.16 -10.12 -3.24
N ALA A 116 -3.13 -10.33 -4.13
CA ALA A 116 -4.14 -11.37 -3.95
C ALA A 116 -3.53 -12.79 -3.96
N ALA A 117 -2.62 -13.07 -4.89
CA ALA A 117 -1.90 -14.34 -4.96
C ALA A 117 -1.02 -14.55 -3.71
N GLY A 118 -0.27 -13.53 -3.30
CA GLY A 118 0.57 -13.58 -2.09
C GLY A 118 -0.25 -13.81 -0.82
N ALA A 119 -1.38 -13.12 -0.65
CA ALA A 119 -2.26 -13.29 0.50
C ALA A 119 -2.93 -14.68 0.58
N LEU A 120 -3.17 -15.32 -0.57
CA LEU A 120 -3.65 -16.71 -0.62
C LEU A 120 -2.56 -17.71 -0.22
N LEU A 121 -1.33 -17.48 -0.68
CA LEU A 121 -0.15 -18.31 -0.37
C LEU A 121 0.47 -18.03 1.01
N ALA A 122 -0.05 -17.05 1.76
CA ALA A 122 0.56 -16.58 3.00
C ALA A 122 0.48 -17.56 4.19
N VAL A 123 -0.31 -18.65 4.11
CA VAL A 123 -0.31 -19.71 5.16
C VAL A 123 1.05 -20.40 5.19
N ASP A 124 1.51 -20.88 4.05
CA ASP A 124 2.75 -21.66 3.91
C ASP A 124 4.01 -20.78 4.06
N ARG A 125 3.82 -19.48 4.30
CA ARG A 125 4.88 -18.47 4.37
C ARG A 125 4.85 -17.66 5.66
N ALA A 126 4.06 -18.04 6.67
CA ALA A 126 3.99 -17.29 7.92
C ALA A 126 5.37 -17.14 8.60
N GLU A 127 6.17 -18.22 8.65
CA GLU A 127 7.55 -18.19 9.14
C GLU A 127 8.46 -17.32 8.27
N ALA A 128 8.32 -17.42 6.94
CA ALA A 128 9.10 -16.61 6.01
C ALA A 128 8.79 -15.11 6.14
N ASN A 129 7.51 -14.76 6.34
CA ASN A 129 7.08 -13.38 6.58
C ASN A 129 7.65 -12.86 7.91
N GLU A 130 7.67 -13.68 8.98
CA GLU A 130 8.32 -13.30 10.24
C GLU A 130 9.83 -13.09 10.06
N SER A 131 10.51 -14.01 9.38
CA SER A 131 11.95 -13.88 9.10
C SER A 131 12.24 -12.60 8.30
N TRP A 132 11.41 -12.29 7.31
CA TRP A 132 11.60 -11.10 6.49
C TRP A 132 11.31 -9.79 7.25
N MET A 133 10.27 -9.76 8.09
CA MET A 133 10.03 -8.60 8.96
C MET A 133 11.23 -8.36 9.90
N ARG A 134 11.83 -9.43 10.47
CA ARG A 134 13.02 -9.30 11.32
C ARG A 134 14.23 -8.75 10.56
N GLU A 135 14.40 -9.15 9.29
CA GLU A 135 15.49 -8.63 8.45
C GLU A 135 15.30 -7.14 8.13
N LEU A 136 14.06 -6.73 7.82
CA LEU A 136 13.73 -5.33 7.58
C LEU A 136 13.93 -4.47 8.83
N GLU A 137 13.56 -4.96 10.02
CA GLU A 137 13.84 -4.28 11.30
C GLU A 137 15.34 -4.18 11.58
N ALA A 138 16.07 -5.28 11.42
CA ALA A 138 17.52 -5.31 11.66
C ALA A 138 18.30 -4.38 10.72
N SER A 139 17.78 -4.15 9.52
CA SER A 139 18.34 -3.22 8.54
C SER A 139 17.81 -1.78 8.69
N GLY A 140 16.93 -1.51 9.67
CA GLY A 140 16.39 -0.19 9.97
C GLY A 140 15.33 0.30 8.98
N HIS A 141 14.78 -0.58 8.14
CA HIS A 141 13.76 -0.22 7.14
C HIS A 141 12.34 -0.33 7.68
N LEU A 142 12.10 -1.15 8.71
CA LEU A 142 10.77 -1.41 9.25
C LEU A 142 10.71 -1.13 10.75
N ASP A 143 9.66 -0.42 11.17
CA ASP A 143 9.20 -0.33 12.55
C ASP A 143 7.80 -0.97 12.61
N ARG A 144 7.69 -2.16 13.20
CA ARG A 144 6.43 -2.90 13.23
C ARG A 144 5.37 -2.24 14.09
N GLU A 145 5.77 -1.55 15.16
CA GLU A 145 4.83 -0.91 16.07
C GLU A 145 4.16 0.26 15.35
N LEU A 146 4.96 1.10 14.70
CA LEU A 146 4.46 2.22 13.89
C LEU A 146 3.53 1.74 12.76
N GLU A 147 3.88 0.61 12.14
CA GLU A 147 3.15 0.06 11.01
C GLU A 147 1.97 -0.86 11.40
N GLY A 148 1.70 -1.01 12.70
CA GLY A 148 0.64 -1.87 13.23
C GLY A 148 0.79 -3.35 12.83
N LEU A 149 2.03 -3.81 12.67
CA LEU A 149 2.38 -5.20 12.37
C LEU A 149 2.60 -6.01 13.67
N PRO A 150 2.38 -7.34 13.63
CA PRO A 150 2.56 -8.17 14.82
C PRO A 150 4.03 -8.28 15.23
N SER A 151 4.26 -8.24 16.55
CA SER A 151 5.56 -8.55 17.15
C SER A 151 5.97 -10.01 16.89
N SER A 152 7.26 -10.34 17.05
CA SER A 152 7.72 -11.73 16.92
C SER A 152 7.00 -12.69 17.88
N GLN A 153 6.62 -12.23 19.08
CA GLN A 153 5.85 -13.03 20.03
C GLN A 153 4.44 -13.32 19.51
N GLU A 154 3.76 -12.31 18.97
CA GLU A 154 2.43 -12.48 18.37
C GLU A 154 2.50 -13.34 17.10
N MET A 155 3.55 -13.19 16.28
CA MET A 155 3.77 -14.05 15.12
C MET A 155 4.00 -15.50 15.50
N ALA A 156 4.83 -15.79 16.50
CA ALA A 156 5.02 -17.16 17.00
C ALA A 156 3.68 -17.79 17.44
N ARG A 157 2.87 -17.05 18.20
CA ARG A 157 1.54 -17.51 18.61
C ARG A 157 0.61 -17.74 17.42
N ARG A 158 0.61 -16.83 16.44
CA ARG A 158 -0.20 -16.98 15.22
C ARG A 158 0.22 -18.22 14.44
N ILE A 159 1.52 -18.46 14.27
CA ILE A 159 2.07 -19.63 13.57
C ILE A 159 1.62 -20.93 14.24
N ASP A 160 1.75 -21.03 15.57
CA ASP A 160 1.32 -22.20 16.34
C ASP A 160 -0.19 -22.48 16.18
N GLU A 161 -1.00 -21.44 16.02
CA GLU A 161 -2.44 -21.53 15.79
C GLU A 161 -2.81 -21.71 14.30
N GLY A 162 -1.83 -21.86 13.39
CA GLY A 162 -2.05 -21.95 11.95
C GLY A 162 -2.58 -20.66 11.31
N ARG A 163 -2.43 -19.53 12.01
CA ARG A 163 -2.80 -18.19 11.56
C ARG A 163 -1.61 -17.50 10.88
N ARG A 164 -1.93 -16.43 10.14
CA ARG A 164 -1.00 -15.69 9.28
C ARG A 164 -1.24 -14.19 9.37
N LEU A 165 -0.42 -13.42 8.66
CA LEU A 165 -0.72 -12.00 8.41
C LEU A 165 -2.07 -11.87 7.70
N THR A 166 -2.88 -10.94 8.18
CA THR A 166 -4.06 -10.45 7.47
C THR A 166 -3.64 -9.76 6.17
N ARG A 167 -4.59 -9.57 5.25
CA ARG A 167 -4.31 -8.93 3.97
C ARG A 167 -3.72 -7.52 4.11
N PRO A 168 -4.19 -6.64 5.02
CA PRO A 168 -3.58 -5.33 5.25
C PRO A 168 -2.15 -5.42 5.81
N GLU A 169 -1.90 -6.30 6.78
CA GLU A 169 -0.55 -6.52 7.33
C GLU A 169 0.41 -7.01 6.24
N TYR A 170 -0.02 -7.94 5.39
CA TYR A 170 0.79 -8.43 4.27
C TYR A 170 1.04 -7.36 3.20
N ALA A 171 0.04 -6.50 2.91
CA ALA A 171 0.20 -5.38 2.00
C ALA A 171 1.27 -4.40 2.50
N THR A 172 1.28 -4.10 3.81
CA THR A 172 2.33 -3.29 4.44
C THR A 172 3.70 -3.94 4.27
N LEU A 173 3.86 -5.22 4.61
CA LEU A 173 5.13 -5.93 4.43
C LEU A 173 5.63 -5.89 2.98
N LEU A 174 4.73 -6.06 2.01
CA LEU A 174 5.08 -6.01 0.59
C LEU A 174 5.57 -4.62 0.15
N ALA A 175 4.99 -3.54 0.68
CA ALA A 175 5.44 -2.18 0.38
C ALA A 175 6.90 -1.95 0.81
N TYR A 176 7.26 -2.36 2.04
CA TYR A 176 8.64 -2.29 2.51
C TYR A 176 9.59 -3.19 1.72
N THR A 177 9.10 -4.35 1.28
CA THR A 177 9.86 -5.23 0.39
C THR A 177 10.20 -4.53 -0.92
N LYS A 178 9.24 -3.81 -1.53
CA LYS A 178 9.44 -3.05 -2.77
C LYS A 178 10.43 -1.90 -2.59
N ILE A 179 10.39 -1.20 -1.45
CA ILE A 179 11.32 -0.09 -1.16
C ILE A 179 12.77 -0.59 -1.01
N ARG A 180 12.94 -1.79 -0.45
CA ARG A 180 14.25 -2.39 -0.22
C ARG A 180 14.91 -2.95 -1.49
N LEU A 181 14.13 -3.41 -2.46
CA LEU A 181 14.62 -4.01 -3.71
C LEU A 181 14.97 -2.94 -4.75
#